data_AF-N9QUB1-F1
#
_entry.id   AF-N9QUB1-F1
#
_cell.length_a   1.000
_cell.length_b   1.000
_cell.length_c   1.000
_cell.angle_alpha   90.00
_cell.angle_beta   90.00
_cell.angle_gamma   90.00
#
_symmetry.space_group_name_H-M   'P 1'
#
loop_
_entity.id
_entity.type
_entity.pdbx_description
1 polymer ?
#
loop_
_entity_poly.entity_id
_entity_poly.type
_entity_poly.pdbx_seq_one_letter_code
_entity_poly.pdbx_strand_id
1 'polypeptide(L)'
;MFSIKEAVIIAVSLTLIQAGIYGANLLLGDSGLILGTFLASLFEVHAAVAGVVIQGNPHNLTLIYAVMIGLAAHAVSKSINSFVTGGWKFFLYFAPSQILHMLGLIFILLSLK
;
A
#
# COMPACT_ATOMS: atom_id res chain seq x y z
N MET A 1 -0.16 -23.50 -4.95
CA MET A 1 -0.63 -23.36 -3.56
C MET A 1 0.59 -23.31 -2.67
N PHE A 2 0.62 -22.39 -1.70
CA PHE A 2 1.75 -22.19 -0.80
C PHE A 2 1.95 -23.36 0.16
N SER A 3 3.21 -23.63 0.52
CA SER A 3 3.56 -24.48 1.65
C SER A 3 3.16 -23.83 2.97
N ILE A 4 2.86 -24.62 4.00
CA ILE A 4 2.59 -24.13 5.36
C ILE A 4 3.72 -23.23 5.86
N LYS A 5 4.97 -23.55 5.52
CA LYS A 5 6.13 -22.72 5.88
C LYS A 5 6.05 -21.32 5.27
N GLU A 6 5.69 -21.23 3.99
CA GLU A 6 5.57 -19.96 3.27
C GLU A 6 4.39 -19.15 3.78
N ALA A 7 3.27 -19.81 4.04
CA ALA A 7 2.08 -19.18 4.60
C ALA A 7 2.36 -18.54 5.98
N VAL A 8 3.09 -19.23 6.86
CA VAL A 8 3.50 -18.70 8.17
C VAL A 8 4.38 -17.45 8.01
N ILE A 9 5.35 -17.49 7.10
CA ILE A 9 6.23 -16.33 6.84
C ILE A 9 5.41 -15.12 6.40
N ILE A 10 4.47 -15.31 5.47
CA ILE A 10 3.60 -14.24 4.99
C ILE A 10 2.74 -13.70 6.14
N ALA A 11 2.06 -14.58 6.89
CA ALA A 11 1.21 -14.17 8.01
C ALA A 11 1.97 -13.33 9.05
N VAL A 12 3.14 -13.80 9.50
CA VAL A 12 3.99 -13.08 10.45
C VAL A 12 4.43 -11.73 9.88
N SER A 13 4.83 -11.69 8.61
CA SER A 13 5.25 -10.44 7.95
C SER A 13 4.11 -9.42 7.92
N LEU A 14 2.91 -9.83 7.52
CA LEU A 14 1.72 -8.96 7.48
C LEU A 14 1.34 -8.48 8.88
N THR A 15 1.43 -9.34 9.90
CA THR A 15 1.19 -8.95 11.30
C THR A 15 2.19 -7.90 11.78
N LEU A 16 3.48 -8.09 11.48
CA LEU A 16 4.52 -7.13 11.87
C LEU A 16 4.37 -5.79 11.16
N ILE A 17 3.99 -5.79 9.88
CA ILE A 17 3.66 -4.55 9.14
C ILE A 17 2.50 -3.82 9.83
N GLN A 18 1.43 -4.53 10.18
CA GLN A 18 0.27 -3.95 10.86
C GLN A 18 0.65 -3.36 12.23
N ALA A 19 1.40 -4.11 13.03
CA ALA A 19 1.90 -3.65 14.31
C ALA A 19 2.83 -2.43 14.15
N GLY A 20 3.65 -2.41 13.11
CA GLY A 20 4.53 -1.29 12.78
C GLY A 20 3.78 -0.02 12.41
N ILE A 21 2.73 -0.11 11.58
CA ILE A 21 1.88 1.04 11.23
C ILE A 21 1.19 1.58 12.48
N TYR A 22 0.60 0.70 13.29
CA TYR A 22 -0.07 1.09 14.53
C TYR A 22 0.89 1.75 15.52
N GLY A 23 2.07 1.15 15.74
CA GLY A 23 3.12 1.71 16.59
C GLY A 23 3.63 3.05 16.08
N ALA A 24 3.83 3.21 14.77
CA ALA A 24 4.22 4.47 14.16
C ALA A 24 3.17 5.57 14.39
N ASN A 25 1.88 5.24 14.27
CA ASN A 25 0.81 6.18 14.58
C ASN A 25 0.81 6.58 16.08
N LEU A 26 1.02 5.62 16.99
CA LEU A 26 1.10 5.95 18.42
C LEU A 26 2.28 6.88 18.76
N LEU A 27 3.43 6.70 18.10
CA LEU A 27 4.65 7.46 18.42
C LEU A 27 4.75 8.80 17.69
N LEU A 28 4.22 8.88 16.46
CA LEU A 28 4.41 10.02 15.55
C LEU A 28 3.08 10.62 15.06
N GLY A 29 1.94 10.13 15.53
CA GLY A 29 0.60 10.54 15.11
C GLY A 29 0.37 10.33 13.60
N ASP A 30 -0.38 11.25 13.01
CA ASP A 30 -0.73 11.27 11.59
C ASP A 30 0.48 11.12 10.64
N SER A 31 1.64 11.70 10.99
CA SER A 31 2.86 11.53 10.19
C SER A 31 3.38 10.10 10.22
N GLY A 32 3.29 9.42 11.37
CA GLY A 32 3.62 8.00 11.50
C GLY A 32 2.67 7.11 10.73
N LEU A 33 1.36 7.44 10.74
CA LEU A 33 0.36 6.75 9.94
C LEU A 33 0.67 6.84 8.44
N ILE A 34 0.92 8.05 7.94
CA ILE A 34 1.21 8.28 6.51
C ILE A 34 2.50 7.57 6.11
N LEU A 35 3.57 7.71 6.90
CA LEU A 35 4.85 7.07 6.63
C LEU A 35 4.74 5.54 6.68
N GLY A 36 4.05 5.01 7.69
CA GLY A 36 3.80 3.58 7.83
C GLY A 36 3.01 3.02 6.66
N THR A 37 1.97 3.72 6.22
CA THR A 37 1.15 3.33 5.07
C THR A 37 1.96 3.35 3.77
N PHE A 38 2.80 4.38 3.57
CA PHE A 38 3.71 4.48 2.42
C PHE A 38 4.66 3.28 2.39
N LEU A 39 5.38 3.02 3.48
CA LEU A 39 6.35 1.93 3.57
C LEU A 39 5.69 0.56 3.41
N ALA A 40 4.55 0.32 4.07
CA ALA A 40 3.80 -0.92 3.95
C ALA A 40 3.35 -1.17 2.50
N SER A 41 2.87 -0.13 1.82
CA SER A 41 2.38 -0.23 0.44
C SER A 41 3.46 -0.60 -0.58
N LEU A 42 4.74 -0.37 -0.26
CA LEU A 42 5.85 -0.84 -1.09
C LEU A 42 5.89 -2.37 -1.15
N PHE A 43 5.51 -3.03 -0.07
CA PHE A 43 5.48 -4.49 0.03
C PHE A 43 4.12 -5.04 -0.39
N GLU A 44 3.06 -4.57 0.27
CA GLU A 44 1.72 -5.12 0.14
C GLU A 44 0.66 -4.05 0.50
N VAL A 45 -0.23 -3.75 -0.45
CA VAL A 45 -1.19 -2.64 -0.34
C VAL A 45 -2.42 -3.00 0.49
N HIS A 46 -2.83 -4.27 0.53
CA HIS A 46 -3.97 -4.70 1.34
C HIS A 46 -3.68 -4.52 2.83
N ALA A 47 -2.48 -4.87 3.30
CA ALA A 47 -2.04 -4.63 4.68
C ALA A 47 -1.97 -3.13 4.99
N ALA A 48 -1.43 -2.33 4.08
CA ALA A 48 -1.37 -0.88 4.26
C ALA A 48 -2.76 -0.24 4.37
N VAL A 49 -3.69 -0.62 3.49
CA VAL A 49 -5.08 -0.13 3.51
C VAL A 49 -5.82 -0.62 4.75
N ALA A 50 -5.64 -1.88 5.16
CA ALA A 50 -6.20 -2.37 6.42
C ALA A 50 -5.70 -1.55 7.62
N GLY A 51 -4.40 -1.21 7.62
CA GLY A 51 -3.77 -0.29 8.56
C GLY A 51 -4.49 1.04 8.72
N VAL A 52 -4.96 1.61 7.61
CA VAL A 52 -5.66 2.90 7.59
C VAL A 52 -7.15 2.73 7.91
N VAL A 53 -7.86 1.83 7.22
CA VAL A 53 -9.33 1.70 7.31
C VAL A 53 -9.82 1.40 8.73
N ILE A 54 -9.03 0.72 9.57
CA ILE A 54 -9.42 0.44 10.96
C ILE A 54 -9.35 1.67 11.88
N GLN A 55 -8.72 2.77 11.45
CA GLN A 55 -8.41 3.90 12.33
C GLN A 55 -9.52 4.95 12.46
N GLY A 56 -10.64 4.82 11.72
CA GLY A 56 -11.85 5.58 12.02
C GLY A 56 -12.58 6.14 10.79
N ASN A 57 -13.02 7.40 10.89
CA ASN A 57 -14.01 7.99 10.00
C ASN A 57 -13.51 8.10 8.55
N PRO A 58 -14.23 7.56 7.55
CA PRO A 58 -13.85 7.64 6.14
C PRO A 58 -13.82 9.08 5.57
N HIS A 59 -14.34 10.08 6.29
CA HIS A 59 -14.25 11.50 5.92
C HIS A 59 -13.00 12.19 6.49
N ASN A 60 -12.17 11.51 7.27
CA ASN A 60 -10.95 12.11 7.78
C ASN A 60 -9.90 12.19 6.65
N LEU A 61 -9.54 13.43 6.31
CA LEU A 61 -8.64 13.75 5.20
C LEU A 61 -7.25 13.10 5.37
N THR A 62 -6.74 12.97 6.59
CA THR A 62 -5.43 12.31 6.83
C THR A 62 -5.46 10.86 6.37
N LEU A 63 -6.53 10.12 6.69
CA LEU A 63 -6.67 8.72 6.26
C LEU A 63 -6.79 8.61 4.74
N ILE A 64 -7.57 9.51 4.11
CA ILE A 64 -7.68 9.56 2.65
C ILE A 64 -6.32 9.83 2.01
N TYR A 65 -5.55 10.78 2.54
CA TYR A 65 -4.19 11.06 2.06
C TYR A 65 -3.24 9.87 2.24
N ALA A 66 -3.30 9.19 3.39
CA ALA A 66 -2.51 7.99 3.63
C ALA A 66 -2.81 6.89 2.60
N VAL A 67 -4.09 6.62 2.30
CA VAL A 67 -4.49 5.66 1.26
C VAL A 67 -3.98 6.09 -0.11
N MET A 68 -4.16 7.35 -0.51
CA MET A 68 -3.70 7.83 -1.83
C MET A 68 -2.19 7.72 -1.99
N ILE A 69 -1.41 8.06 -0.96
CA ILE A 69 0.05 7.90 -0.95
C ILE A 69 0.42 6.42 -1.05
N GLY A 70 -0.28 5.55 -0.31
CA GLY A 70 -0.08 4.10 -0.38
C GLY A 70 -0.34 3.53 -1.78
N LEU A 71 -1.45 3.91 -2.42
CA LEU A 71 -1.79 3.49 -3.78
C LEU A 71 -0.73 3.95 -4.80
N ALA A 72 -0.23 5.18 -4.67
CA ALA A 72 0.83 5.69 -5.52
C ALA A 72 2.15 4.92 -5.31
N ALA A 73 2.55 4.69 -4.06
CA ALA A 73 3.74 3.92 -3.72
C ALA A 73 3.66 2.47 -4.24
N HIS A 74 2.49 1.86 -4.12
CA HIS A 74 2.23 0.53 -4.65
C HIS A 74 2.34 0.47 -6.19
N ALA A 75 1.77 1.43 -6.91
CA ALA A 75 1.89 1.52 -8.37
C ALA A 75 3.36 1.57 -8.81
N VAL A 76 4.16 2.43 -8.15
CA VAL A 76 5.59 2.57 -8.44
C VAL A 76 6.34 1.27 -8.10
N SER A 77 6.13 0.71 -6.91
CA SER A 77 6.79 -0.53 -6.47
C SER A 77 6.52 -1.70 -7.43
N LYS A 78 5.26 -1.93 -7.81
CA LYS A 78 4.92 -3.01 -8.76
C LYS A 78 5.48 -2.76 -10.16
N SER A 79 5.54 -1.50 -10.60
CA SER A 79 6.17 -1.14 -11.88
C SER A 79 7.68 -1.39 -11.85
N ILE A 80 8.37 -1.08 -10.76
CA ILE A 80 9.80 -1.42 -10.60
C ILE A 80 9.97 -2.94 -10.59
N ASN A 81 9.14 -3.65 -9.81
CA ASN A 81 9.21 -5.11 -9.73
C ASN A 81 8.95 -5.80 -11.07
N SER A 82 8.03 -5.27 -11.89
CA SER A 82 7.78 -5.80 -13.23
C SER A 82 9.00 -5.66 -14.14
N PHE A 83 9.75 -4.56 -14.03
CA PHE A 83 11.03 -4.41 -14.72
C PHE A 83 12.09 -5.39 -14.22
N VAL A 84 12.29 -5.46 -12.90
CA VAL A 84 13.36 -6.28 -12.29
C VAL A 84 13.15 -7.77 -12.53
N THR A 85 11.92 -8.25 -12.42
CA THR A 85 11.62 -9.70 -12.48
C THR A 85 11.11 -10.17 -13.85
N GLY A 86 10.45 -9.30 -14.61
CA GLY A 86 9.87 -9.64 -15.93
C GLY A 86 10.58 -9.00 -17.13
N GLY A 87 11.54 -8.10 -16.88
CA GLY A 87 12.34 -7.44 -17.93
C GLY A 87 11.64 -6.29 -18.63
N TRP A 88 12.35 -5.66 -19.57
CA TRP A 88 11.93 -4.42 -20.22
C TRP A 88 10.60 -4.52 -20.99
N LYS A 89 10.39 -5.62 -21.74
CA LYS A 89 9.15 -5.82 -22.49
C LYS A 89 7.95 -5.91 -21.55
N PHE A 90 8.05 -6.67 -20.45
CA PHE A 90 6.96 -6.80 -19.49
C PHE A 90 6.66 -5.48 -18.78
N PHE A 91 7.71 -4.75 -18.39
CA PHE A 91 7.58 -3.41 -17.81
C PHE A 91 6.77 -2.45 -18.69
N LEU A 92 7.07 -2.38 -19.99
CA LEU A 92 6.41 -1.45 -20.92
C LEU A 92 4.89 -1.70 -21.04
N TYR A 93 4.43 -2.94 -20.91
CA TYR A 93 3.00 -3.24 -20.92
C TYR A 93 2.37 -3.09 -19.53
N PHE A 94 3.08 -3.52 -18.48
CA PHE A 94 2.54 -3.55 -17.12
C PHE A 94 2.46 -2.15 -16.49
N ALA A 95 3.55 -1.37 -16.55
CA ALA A 95 3.67 -0.12 -15.79
C ALA A 95 2.59 0.92 -16.18
N PRO A 96 2.29 1.17 -17.48
CA PRO A 96 1.22 2.11 -17.84
C PRO A 96 -0.14 1.66 -17.32
N SER A 97 -0.47 0.38 -17.45
CA SER A 97 -1.74 -0.17 -16.95
C SER A 97 -1.84 -0.05 -15.44
N GLN A 98 -0.76 -0.38 -14.72
CA GLN A 98 -0.73 -0.31 -13.26
C GLN A 98 -0.87 1.13 -12.75
N ILE A 99 -0.19 2.07 -13.40
CA ILE A 99 -0.29 3.50 -13.06
C ILE A 99 -1.71 4.00 -13.32
N LEU A 100 -2.29 3.71 -14.50
CA LEU A 100 -3.65 4.12 -14.83
C LEU A 100 -4.69 3.53 -13.86
N HIS A 101 -4.55 2.26 -13.49
CA HIS A 101 -5.46 1.60 -12.55
C HIS A 101 -5.44 2.29 -11.17
N MET A 102 -4.25 2.57 -10.62
CA MET A 102 -4.13 3.24 -9.33
C MET A 102 -4.54 4.72 -9.39
N LEU A 103 -4.25 5.41 -10.51
CA LEU A 103 -4.76 6.77 -10.72
C LEU A 103 -6.28 6.83 -10.77
N GLY A 104 -6.94 5.83 -11.37
CA GLY A 104 -8.40 5.72 -11.36
C GLY A 104 -8.96 5.61 -9.94
N LEU A 105 -8.35 4.77 -9.09
CA LEU A 105 -8.72 4.65 -7.67
C LEU A 105 -8.49 5.95 -6.90
N ILE A 106 -7.34 6.60 -7.09
CA ILE A 106 -7.05 7.90 -6.47
C ILE A 106 -8.06 8.96 -6.92
N PHE A 107 -8.43 8.99 -8.20
CA PHE A 107 -9.44 9.91 -8.72
C PHE A 107 -10.81 9.69 -8.09
N ILE A 108 -11.22 8.43 -7.91
CA ILE A 108 -12.46 8.10 -7.18
C ILE A 108 -12.39 8.63 -5.75
N LEU A 109 -11.28 8.40 -5.03
CA LEU A 109 -11.10 8.89 -3.66
C LEU A 109 -11.14 10.43 -3.57
N LEU A 110 -10.58 11.13 -4.56
CA LEU A 110 -10.65 12.59 -4.64
C LEU A 110 -12.07 13.11 -4.93
N SER A 111 -12.86 12.34 -5.70
CA SER A 111 -14.23 12.70 -6.07
C SER A 111 -15.26 12.44 -4.95
N LEU A 112 -14.88 11.64 -3.94
CA LEU A 112 -15.70 11.32 -2.77
C LEU A 112 -15.47 12.25 -1.58
N LYS A 113 -14.56 13.23 -1.70
CA LYS A 113 -14.38 14.31 -0.71
C LYS A 113 -15.49 15.34 -0.82
#